data_AF-A0A1M3LM57-F1
#
_entry.id   AF-A0A1M3LM57-F1
#
_cell.length_a   1.000
_cell.length_b   1.000
_cell.length_c   1.000
_cell.angle_alpha   90.00
_cell.angle_beta   90.00
_cell.angle_gamma   90.00
#
_symmetry.space_group_name_H-M   'P 1'
#
loop_
_entity.id
_entity.type
_entity.pdbx_description
1 polymer ?
#
loop_
_entity_poly.entity_id
_entity_poly.type
_entity_poly.pdbx_seq_one_letter_code
_entity_poly.pdbx_strand_id
1 'polypeptide(L)'
;MSSFEYRLQRIPQGVVVLDADRRVVSANQLARRMLEGQGAAHGVAVLGTPILDLHPPMVRPKVQWLLDQALSQPDQPASMAMTLPMGTLVARVSLMEGVGDPGYCLVFHLVEALPQAPAEPLLKLPLDSRHGVRLLDVSLAAAFRAERHYSRVIATDGSVHPCTMGFAELIGRLDPVTFVQVHRSWIVNLRRAKAVERQDGQWRIVLDVPDAEAVPVSRGKVELLRSRLAV
;
A
#
# COMPACT_ATOMS: atom_id res chain seq x y z
N MET A 1 -0.04 8.81 -14.93
CA MET A 1 -1.42 8.28 -14.84
C MET A 1 -1.34 6.88 -14.26
N SER A 2 -1.49 6.74 -12.93
CA SER A 2 -1.50 5.45 -12.23
C SER A 2 -2.95 4.99 -12.05
N SER A 3 -3.59 4.55 -13.13
CA SER A 3 -4.98 4.06 -13.05
C SER A 3 -5.04 2.78 -12.20
N PHE A 4 -6.21 2.50 -11.64
CA PHE A 4 -6.43 1.28 -10.85
C PHE A 4 -6.21 0.03 -11.72
N GLU A 5 -6.66 0.08 -12.97
CA GLU A 5 -6.53 -0.97 -13.97
C GLU A 5 -5.06 -1.28 -14.26
N TYR A 6 -4.22 -0.26 -14.44
CA TYR A 6 -2.78 -0.44 -14.66
C TYR A 6 -2.10 -1.13 -13.48
N ARG A 7 -2.51 -0.81 -12.24
CA ARG A 7 -1.99 -1.48 -11.05
C ARG A 7 -2.48 -2.93 -10.97
N LEU A 8 -3.77 -3.17 -11.21
CA LEU A 8 -4.35 -4.50 -11.20
C LEU A 8 -3.63 -5.45 -12.17
N GLN A 9 -3.28 -4.97 -13.37
CA GLN A 9 -2.52 -5.74 -14.37
C GLN A 9 -1.12 -6.16 -13.91
N ARG A 10 -0.53 -5.46 -12.94
CA ARG A 10 0.84 -5.70 -12.47
C ARG A 10 0.91 -6.37 -11.10
N ILE A 11 -0.21 -6.58 -10.42
CA ILE A 11 -0.23 -7.27 -9.13
C ILE A 11 0.15 -8.74 -9.36
N PRO A 12 1.19 -9.26 -8.67
CA PRO A 12 1.54 -10.67 -8.77
C PRO A 12 0.36 -11.55 -8.35
N GLN A 13 0.03 -12.54 -9.18
CA GLN A 13 -1.05 -13.49 -8.94
C GLN A 13 -0.49 -14.89 -8.75
N GLY A 14 -0.91 -15.56 -7.68
CA GLY A 14 -0.71 -16.98 -7.48
C GLY A 14 -1.94 -17.74 -7.96
N VAL A 15 -1.73 -18.86 -8.65
CA VAL A 15 -2.80 -19.73 -9.14
C VAL A 15 -2.49 -21.15 -8.70
N VAL A 16 -3.46 -21.82 -8.09
CA VAL A 16 -3.40 -23.22 -7.67
C VAL A 16 -4.68 -23.92 -8.11
N VAL A 17 -4.54 -25.06 -8.77
CA VAL A 17 -5.66 -25.93 -9.12
C VAL A 17 -5.61 -27.16 -8.24
N LEU A 18 -6.74 -27.50 -7.64
CA LEU A 18 -6.93 -28.70 -6.84
C LEU A 18 -7.90 -29.67 -7.51
N ASP A 19 -7.72 -30.96 -7.26
CA ASP A 19 -8.74 -31.97 -7.54
C ASP A 19 -9.87 -31.97 -6.49
N ALA A 20 -10.83 -32.88 -6.65
CA ALA A 20 -11.95 -33.05 -5.72
C ALA A 20 -11.51 -33.42 -4.29
N ASP A 21 -10.38 -34.12 -4.16
CA ASP A 21 -9.73 -34.49 -2.90
C ASP A 21 -8.87 -33.35 -2.32
N ARG A 22 -8.93 -32.15 -2.91
CA ARG A 22 -8.22 -30.93 -2.48
C ARG A 22 -6.69 -31.07 -2.55
N ARG A 23 -6.17 -31.97 -3.39
CA ARG A 23 -4.74 -32.11 -3.68
C ARG A 23 -4.32 -31.19 -4.81
N VAL A 24 -3.10 -30.65 -4.73
CA VAL A 24 -2.61 -29.73 -5.75
C VAL A 24 -2.29 -30.47 -7.05
N VAL A 25 -3.09 -30.24 -8.09
CA VAL A 25 -2.87 -30.78 -9.44
C VAL A 25 -1.91 -29.91 -10.23
N SER A 26 -2.06 -28.59 -10.12
CA SER A 26 -1.16 -27.63 -10.78
C SER A 26 -1.04 -26.34 -9.98
N ALA A 27 0.07 -25.64 -10.16
CA ALA A 27 0.30 -24.34 -9.55
C ALA A 27 1.30 -23.53 -10.38
N ASN A 28 1.09 -22.21 -10.45
CA ASN A 28 2.07 -21.33 -11.07
C ASN A 28 3.31 -21.14 -10.17
N GLN A 29 4.38 -20.58 -10.72
CA GLN A 29 5.67 -20.45 -10.02
C GLN A 29 5.59 -19.61 -8.74
N LEU A 30 4.73 -18.59 -8.71
CA LEU A 30 4.53 -17.79 -7.50
C LEU A 30 3.86 -18.61 -6.40
N ALA A 31 2.78 -19.32 -6.73
CA ALA A 31 2.05 -20.14 -5.77
C ALA A 31 2.91 -21.27 -5.20
N ARG A 32 3.68 -21.95 -6.03
CA ARG A 32 4.63 -22.98 -5.57
C ARG A 32 5.62 -22.44 -4.54
N ARG A 33 6.28 -21.32 -4.85
CA ARG A 33 7.24 -20.67 -3.93
C ARG A 33 6.61 -20.29 -2.60
N MET A 34 5.36 -19.82 -2.60
CA MET A 34 4.66 -19.46 -1.37
C MET A 34 4.28 -20.68 -0.54
N LEU A 35 3.76 -21.75 -1.17
CA LEU A 35 3.39 -22.98 -0.46
C LEU A 35 4.62 -23.71 0.11
N GLU A 36 5.73 -23.70 -0.62
CA GLU A 36 7.02 -24.27 -0.16
C GLU A 36 7.56 -23.54 1.08
N GLY A 37 7.36 -22.22 1.18
CA GLY A 37 7.88 -21.40 2.29
C GLY A 37 7.01 -21.35 3.55
N GLN A 38 5.75 -21.79 3.52
CA GLN A 38 4.80 -21.60 4.63
C GLN A 38 4.58 -22.84 5.49
N GLY A 39 4.87 -24.06 5.02
CA GLY A 39 4.52 -25.26 5.79
C GLY A 39 5.08 -26.58 5.27
N ALA A 40 5.66 -26.61 4.06
CA ALA A 40 6.43 -27.76 3.64
C ALA A 40 7.70 -27.85 4.51
N ALA A 41 7.89 -28.99 5.18
CA ALA A 41 9.25 -29.40 5.52
C ALA A 41 10.10 -29.27 4.25
N HIS A 42 11.26 -28.63 4.33
CA HIS A 42 12.16 -28.40 3.19
C HIS A 42 12.23 -29.68 2.32
N GLY A 43 11.64 -29.65 1.11
CA GLY A 43 11.63 -30.79 0.18
C GLY A 43 10.29 -31.53 -0.04
N VAL A 44 9.16 -31.14 0.58
CA VAL A 44 7.84 -31.72 0.21
C VAL A 44 7.41 -31.24 -1.18
N ALA A 45 7.06 -32.17 -2.06
CA ALA A 45 6.53 -31.85 -3.38
C ALA A 45 5.17 -31.14 -3.24
N VAL A 46 5.04 -29.94 -3.79
CA VAL A 46 3.77 -29.20 -3.79
C VAL A 46 2.68 -29.97 -4.54
N LEU A 47 3.02 -30.50 -5.72
CA LEU A 47 2.08 -31.25 -6.56
C LEU A 47 1.75 -32.60 -5.93
N GLY A 48 0.47 -32.98 -5.96
CA GLY A 48 -0.07 -34.21 -5.37
C GLY A 48 -0.33 -34.12 -3.86
N THR A 49 0.13 -33.07 -3.19
CA THR A 49 -0.05 -32.91 -1.74
C THR A 49 -1.38 -32.23 -1.43
N PRO A 50 -2.13 -32.67 -0.38
CA PRO A 50 -3.33 -31.97 0.07
C PRO A 50 -3.01 -30.53 0.46
N ILE A 51 -3.82 -29.58 0.02
CA ILE A 51 -3.53 -28.15 0.25
C ILE A 51 -3.43 -27.79 1.74
N LEU A 52 -4.17 -28.48 2.61
CA LEU A 52 -4.13 -28.25 4.06
C LEU A 52 -2.79 -28.68 4.69
N ASP A 53 -2.13 -29.69 4.13
CA ASP A 53 -0.84 -30.16 4.62
C ASP A 53 0.30 -29.18 4.29
N LEU A 54 0.11 -28.36 3.24
CA LEU A 54 1.03 -27.29 2.86
C LEU A 54 0.87 -26.02 3.72
N HIS A 55 -0.11 -25.99 4.64
CA HIS A 55 -0.36 -24.84 5.51
C HIS A 55 -0.09 -25.16 6.99
N PRO A 56 0.40 -24.17 7.78
CA PRO A 56 0.51 -24.29 9.22
C PRO A 56 -0.82 -24.63 9.89
N PRO A 57 -0.82 -25.39 11.00
CA PRO A 57 -2.05 -25.77 11.71
C PRO A 57 -2.99 -24.60 12.02
N MET A 58 -2.45 -23.43 12.35
CA MET A 58 -3.24 -22.22 12.66
C MET A 58 -4.03 -21.67 11.45
N VAL A 59 -3.60 -21.96 10.22
CA VAL A 59 -4.21 -21.42 8.99
C VAL A 59 -5.16 -22.43 8.34
N ARG A 60 -4.98 -23.74 8.60
CA ARG A 60 -5.80 -24.82 8.00
C ARG A 60 -7.31 -24.62 8.11
N PRO A 61 -7.89 -24.20 9.26
CA PRO A 61 -9.33 -24.00 9.37
C PRO A 61 -9.87 -22.93 8.42
N LYS A 62 -9.07 -21.89 8.14
CA LYS A 62 -9.46 -20.82 7.21
C LYS A 62 -9.45 -21.28 5.76
N VAL A 63 -8.43 -22.05 5.38
CA VAL A 63 -8.35 -22.65 4.03
C VAL A 63 -9.49 -23.64 3.83
N GLN A 64 -9.76 -24.48 4.82
CA GLN A 64 -10.88 -25.42 4.80
C GLN A 64 -12.21 -24.69 4.63
N TRP A 65 -12.49 -23.67 5.46
CA TRP A 65 -13.70 -22.86 5.33
C TRP A 65 -13.85 -22.25 3.93
N LEU A 66 -12.76 -21.75 3.34
CA LEU A 66 -12.79 -21.13 2.01
C LEU A 66 -13.16 -22.14 0.91
N LEU A 67 -12.63 -23.36 0.99
CA LEU A 67 -12.97 -24.44 0.06
C LEU A 67 -14.43 -24.91 0.25
N ASP A 68 -14.85 -25.09 1.50
CA ASP A 68 -16.20 -25.52 1.84
C ASP A 68 -17.25 -24.48 1.38
N GLN A 69 -16.94 -23.19 1.49
CA GLN A 69 -17.78 -22.10 0.98
C GLN A 69 -17.95 -22.17 -0.54
N ALA A 70 -16.86 -22.36 -1.29
CA ALA A 70 -16.90 -22.45 -2.75
C ALA A 70 -17.74 -23.66 -3.20
N LEU A 71 -17.68 -24.78 -2.48
CA LEU A 71 -18.52 -25.94 -2.75
C LEU A 71 -20.00 -25.67 -2.47
N SER A 72 -20.31 -24.93 -1.40
CA SER A 72 -21.70 -24.60 -1.02
C SER A 72 -22.37 -23.57 -1.93
N GLN A 73 -21.59 -22.76 -2.66
CA GLN A 73 -22.08 -21.74 -3.59
C GLN A 73 -21.31 -21.82 -4.92
N PRO A 74 -21.55 -22.85 -5.76
CA PRO A 74 -20.74 -23.14 -6.94
C PRO A 74 -20.64 -21.97 -7.94
N ASP A 75 -21.70 -21.16 -8.06
CA ASP A 75 -21.76 -20.02 -8.98
C ASP A 75 -21.04 -18.76 -8.46
N GLN A 76 -20.55 -18.76 -7.22
CA GLN A 76 -19.92 -17.60 -6.60
C GLN A 76 -18.55 -17.96 -6.02
N PRO A 77 -17.48 -17.22 -6.39
CA PRO A 77 -16.17 -17.47 -5.81
C PRO A 77 -16.18 -17.13 -4.33
N ALA A 78 -15.78 -18.09 -3.49
CA ALA A 78 -15.51 -17.82 -2.08
C ALA A 78 -14.28 -16.92 -1.99
N SER A 79 -14.31 -15.91 -1.11
CA SER A 79 -13.26 -14.90 -1.00
C SER A 79 -12.83 -14.71 0.45
N MET A 80 -11.53 -14.56 0.66
CA MET A 80 -10.94 -14.23 1.95
C MET A 80 -9.82 -13.21 1.78
N ALA A 81 -9.73 -12.25 2.69
CA ALA A 81 -8.59 -11.35 2.80
C ALA A 81 -7.94 -11.55 4.18
N MET A 82 -6.60 -11.60 4.20
CA MET A 82 -5.84 -11.71 5.44
C MET A 82 -4.58 -10.86 5.39
N THR A 83 -4.20 -10.30 6.53
CA THR A 83 -2.96 -9.54 6.67
C THR A 83 -1.82 -10.51 6.98
N LEU A 84 -0.76 -10.46 6.17
CA LEU A 84 0.51 -11.14 6.37
C LEU A 84 1.61 -10.09 6.63
N PRO A 85 2.75 -10.44 7.25
CA PRO A 85 3.86 -9.51 7.43
C PRO A 85 4.38 -8.89 6.11
N MET A 86 4.22 -9.63 5.01
CA MET A 86 4.66 -9.25 3.66
C MET A 86 3.59 -8.49 2.84
N GLY A 87 2.37 -8.32 3.36
CA GLY A 87 1.28 -7.65 2.64
C GLY A 87 -0.10 -8.21 2.94
N THR A 88 -1.11 -7.68 2.26
CA THR A 88 -2.47 -8.23 2.33
C THR A 88 -2.63 -9.31 1.26
N LEU A 89 -2.88 -10.54 1.70
CA LEU A 89 -3.24 -11.64 0.81
C LEU A 89 -4.76 -11.61 0.58
N VAL A 90 -5.17 -11.47 -0.67
CA VAL A 90 -6.56 -11.64 -1.08
C VAL A 90 -6.67 -12.93 -1.88
N ALA A 91 -7.30 -13.95 -1.32
CA ALA A 91 -7.50 -15.24 -1.95
C ALA A 91 -8.97 -15.41 -2.37
N ARG A 92 -9.17 -16.01 -3.54
CA ARG A 92 -10.46 -16.42 -4.07
C ARG A 92 -10.41 -17.86 -4.53
N VAL A 93 -11.52 -18.56 -4.36
CA VAL A 93 -11.67 -19.95 -4.76
C VAL A 93 -12.96 -20.11 -5.54
N SER A 94 -12.85 -20.68 -6.73
CA SER A 94 -13.99 -21.13 -7.53
C SER A 94 -14.01 -22.64 -7.60
N LEU A 95 -15.20 -23.23 -7.60
CA LEU A 95 -15.38 -24.61 -8.02
C LEU A 95 -15.18 -24.70 -9.54
N MET A 96 -14.54 -25.76 -10.01
CA MET A 96 -14.22 -25.97 -11.42
C MET A 96 -14.81 -27.28 -11.89
N GLU A 97 -15.59 -27.23 -12.97
CA GLU A 97 -16.02 -28.45 -13.68
C GLU A 97 -14.94 -28.91 -14.65
N GLY A 98 -14.75 -30.22 -14.74
CA GLY A 98 -13.80 -30.85 -15.65
C GLY A 98 -14.37 -32.15 -16.22
N VAL A 99 -13.53 -32.92 -16.92
CA VAL A 99 -13.92 -34.23 -17.48
C VAL A 99 -14.18 -35.28 -16.37
N GLY A 100 -13.84 -34.99 -15.12
CA GLY A 100 -14.10 -35.82 -13.94
C GLY A 100 -14.74 -35.03 -12.80
N ASP A 101 -14.47 -35.44 -11.57
CA ASP A 101 -15.02 -34.79 -10.38
C ASP A 101 -14.63 -33.30 -10.29
N PRO A 102 -15.52 -32.45 -9.74
CA PRO A 102 -15.26 -31.02 -9.67
C PRO A 102 -14.06 -30.71 -8.77
N GLY A 103 -13.16 -29.88 -9.29
CA GLY A 103 -11.98 -29.41 -8.59
C GLY A 103 -12.14 -27.98 -8.08
N TYR A 104 -11.04 -27.38 -7.67
CA TYR A 104 -11.00 -26.00 -7.19
C TYR A 104 -9.94 -25.21 -7.93
N CYS A 105 -10.23 -23.94 -8.27
CA CYS A 105 -9.22 -22.99 -8.72
C CYS A 105 -9.08 -21.90 -7.66
N LEU A 106 -7.91 -21.85 -7.03
CA LEU A 106 -7.53 -20.80 -6.11
C LEU A 106 -6.70 -19.75 -6.84
N VAL A 107 -7.15 -18.51 -6.77
CA VAL A 107 -6.39 -17.34 -7.24
C VAL A 107 -6.16 -16.43 -6.06
N PHE A 108 -4.90 -16.08 -5.81
CA PHE A 108 -4.57 -15.14 -4.77
C PHE A 108 -3.68 -14.01 -5.27
N HIS A 109 -3.81 -12.86 -4.63
CA HIS A 109 -3.01 -11.68 -4.87
C HIS A 109 -2.31 -11.32 -3.57
N LEU A 110 -0.98 -11.23 -3.61
CA LEU A 110 -0.27 -10.54 -2.55
C LEU A 110 -0.28 -9.06 -2.93
N VAL A 111 -1.27 -8.35 -2.40
CA VAL A 111 -1.28 -6.91 -2.50
C VAL A 111 -0.25 -6.46 -1.48
N GLU A 112 0.90 -5.99 -1.96
CA GLU A 112 1.88 -5.34 -1.09
C GLU A 112 1.12 -4.38 -0.19
N ALA A 113 1.18 -4.64 1.12
CA ALA A 113 0.78 -3.60 2.06
C ALA A 113 1.64 -2.41 1.69
N LEU A 114 1.03 -1.23 1.60
CA LEU A 114 1.78 0.01 1.62
C LEU A 114 2.87 -0.17 2.69
N PRO A 115 4.16 -0.10 2.36
CA PRO A 115 5.18 -0.27 3.38
C PRO A 115 4.99 0.88 4.36
N GLN A 116 4.64 0.56 5.60
CA GLN A 116 5.06 1.34 6.76
C GLN A 116 5.62 0.39 7.81
N ALA A 117 6.68 -0.34 7.44
CA ALA A 117 7.80 -0.40 8.38
C ALA A 117 8.27 1.05 8.54
N PRO A 118 8.52 1.56 9.77
CA PRO A 118 8.96 2.94 9.94
C PRO A 118 10.25 3.10 9.16
N ALA A 119 10.17 3.75 8.01
CA ALA A 119 11.36 4.18 7.33
C ALA A 119 12.09 5.10 8.30
N GLU A 120 13.37 4.86 8.51
CA GLU A 120 14.16 5.67 9.43
C GLU A 120 13.88 7.15 9.15
N PRO A 121 13.50 7.93 10.19
CA PRO A 121 13.03 9.28 10.02
C PRO A 121 14.08 10.09 9.27
N LEU A 122 13.64 10.81 8.24
CA LEU A 122 14.53 11.65 7.46
C LEU A 122 15.14 12.74 8.36
N LEU A 123 16.47 12.82 8.38
CA LEU A 123 17.19 13.94 8.98
C LEU A 123 17.38 15.08 7.96
N LYS A 124 17.69 14.72 6.72
CA LYS A 124 17.98 15.67 5.63
C LYS A 124 17.19 15.32 4.36
N LEU A 125 16.89 16.34 3.56
CA LEU A 125 16.25 16.25 2.26
C LEU A 125 17.30 16.48 1.16
N PRO A 126 17.42 15.56 0.19
CA PRO A 126 18.30 15.72 -0.96
C PRO A 126 17.68 16.65 -2.01
N LEU A 127 18.21 17.85 -2.11
CA LEU A 127 17.86 18.85 -3.11
C LEU A 127 18.74 18.70 -4.34
N ASP A 128 18.12 18.82 -5.51
CA ASP A 128 18.84 18.85 -6.77
C ASP A 128 19.63 20.17 -6.92
N SER A 129 20.87 20.09 -7.38
CA SER A 129 21.75 21.24 -7.60
C SER A 129 22.70 21.01 -8.77
N ARG A 130 23.14 22.09 -9.43
CA ARG A 130 23.99 22.04 -10.63
C ARG A 130 25.33 21.31 -10.42
N HIS A 131 25.80 21.17 -9.18
CA HIS A 131 27.10 20.58 -8.84
C HIS A 131 26.99 19.35 -7.93
N GLY A 132 25.80 18.75 -7.78
CA GLY A 132 25.57 17.56 -6.95
C GLY A 132 24.31 17.64 -6.10
N VAL A 133 24.27 16.92 -4.98
CA VAL A 133 23.11 16.92 -4.06
C VAL A 133 23.37 17.88 -2.90
N ARG A 134 22.49 18.88 -2.73
CA ARG A 134 22.50 19.74 -1.52
C ARG A 134 21.57 19.14 -0.48
N LEU A 135 21.96 19.14 0.78
CA LEU A 135 21.14 18.61 1.88
C LEU A 135 20.45 19.76 2.63
N LEU A 136 19.12 19.70 2.73
CA LEU A 136 18.33 20.60 3.57
C LEU A 136 17.90 19.87 4.84
N ASP A 137 17.98 20.53 6.00
CA ASP A 137 17.43 19.94 7.21
C ASP A 137 15.91 19.76 7.10
N VAL A 138 15.38 18.60 7.47
CA VAL A 138 13.93 18.35 7.40
C VAL A 138 13.16 19.36 8.25
N SER A 139 13.73 19.83 9.37
CA SER A 139 13.10 20.85 10.22
C SER A 139 12.93 22.22 9.55
N LEU A 140 13.70 22.48 8.49
CA LEU A 140 13.62 23.70 7.68
C LEU A 140 12.62 23.58 6.51
N ALA A 141 11.95 22.42 6.36
CA ALA A 141 10.87 22.27 5.38
C ALA A 141 9.52 22.72 5.96
N ALA A 142 8.88 23.67 5.29
CA ALA A 142 7.55 24.14 5.63
C ALA A 142 6.44 23.36 4.90
N ALA A 143 6.66 23.02 3.63
CA ALA A 143 5.72 22.21 2.86
C ALA A 143 6.40 21.49 1.69
N PHE A 144 5.72 20.49 1.17
CA PHE A 144 6.10 19.80 -0.06
C PHE A 144 4.94 19.83 -1.05
N ARG A 145 5.26 20.06 -2.32
CA ARG A 145 4.33 20.03 -3.44
C ARG A 145 4.73 18.95 -4.43
N ALA A 146 3.77 18.12 -4.83
CA ALA A 146 3.99 17.11 -5.87
C ALA A 146 4.11 17.77 -7.25
N GLU A 147 5.17 17.44 -7.99
CA GLU A 147 5.32 17.72 -9.42
C GLU A 147 5.55 16.41 -10.19
N ARG A 148 5.32 16.43 -11.51
CA ARG A 148 5.12 15.22 -12.36
C ARG A 148 6.00 14.01 -12.02
N HIS A 149 7.29 14.21 -11.75
CA HIS A 149 8.26 13.14 -11.46
C HIS A 149 9.14 13.41 -10.22
N TYR A 150 8.96 14.54 -9.54
CA TYR A 150 9.76 14.96 -8.37
C TYR A 150 8.90 15.81 -7.43
N SER A 151 9.39 16.09 -6.23
CA SER A 151 8.69 16.98 -5.29
C SER A 151 9.40 18.31 -5.19
N ARG A 152 8.68 19.41 -4.98
CA ARG A 152 9.30 20.66 -4.54
C ARG A 152 9.17 20.79 -3.04
N VAL A 153 10.25 21.14 -2.37
CA VAL A 153 10.21 21.58 -0.97
C VAL A 153 10.14 23.11 -0.94
N ILE A 154 9.26 23.62 -0.09
CA ILE A 154 9.21 25.03 0.30
C ILE A 154 9.89 25.11 1.66
N ALA A 155 11.02 25.80 1.71
CA ALA A 155 11.76 26.00 2.95
C ALA A 155 11.14 27.13 3.77
N THR A 156 11.49 27.18 5.05
CA THR A 156 10.97 28.18 5.99
C THR A 156 11.39 29.62 5.67
N ASP A 157 12.44 29.81 4.88
CA ASP A 157 12.90 31.11 4.40
C ASP A 157 12.18 31.59 3.13
N GLY A 158 11.21 30.81 2.63
CA GLY A 158 10.47 31.08 1.39
C GLY A 158 11.13 30.52 0.13
N SER A 159 12.36 30.00 0.21
CA SER A 159 13.02 29.41 -0.95
C SER A 159 12.35 28.10 -1.37
N VAL A 160 12.29 27.87 -2.68
CA VAL A 160 11.68 26.67 -3.27
C VAL A 160 12.73 25.89 -4.04
N HIS A 161 12.83 24.59 -3.74
CA HIS A 161 13.84 23.74 -4.34
C HIS A 161 13.27 22.41 -4.84
N PRO A 162 13.75 21.91 -5.99
CA PRO A 162 13.51 20.53 -6.39
C PRO A 162 14.13 19.58 -5.38
N CYS A 163 13.32 18.66 -4.86
CA CYS A 163 13.72 17.54 -4.03
C CYS A 163 13.74 16.29 -4.92
N THR A 164 14.85 15.56 -4.88
CA THR A 164 15.02 14.34 -5.68
C THR A 164 14.09 13.20 -5.23
N MET A 165 13.53 13.29 -4.02
CA MET A 165 12.58 12.31 -3.48
C MET A 165 11.18 12.45 -4.09
N GLY A 166 10.58 11.30 -4.38
CA GLY A 166 9.20 11.21 -4.85
C GLY A 166 8.20 11.57 -3.76
N PHE A 167 7.03 12.10 -4.15
CA PHE A 167 6.00 12.53 -3.21
C PHE A 167 5.48 11.39 -2.31
N ALA A 168 5.31 10.18 -2.87
CA ALA A 168 4.93 9.00 -2.11
C ALA A 168 6.02 8.55 -1.11
N GLU A 169 7.29 8.70 -1.49
CA GLU A 169 8.42 8.41 -0.61
C GLU A 169 8.46 9.38 0.58
N LEU A 170 8.24 10.68 0.34
CA LEU A 170 8.16 11.68 1.41
C LEU A 170 7.05 11.36 2.42
N ILE A 171 5.86 10.94 1.96
CA ILE A 171 4.76 10.53 2.86
C ILE A 171 5.18 9.37 3.75
N GLY A 172 5.95 8.42 3.23
CA GLY A 172 6.39 7.24 3.97
C GLY A 172 7.49 7.50 5.00
N ARG A 173 8.28 8.57 4.81
CA ARG A 173 9.52 8.82 5.58
C ARG A 173 9.51 10.05 6.48
N LEU A 174 8.57 10.98 6.26
CA LEU A 174 8.40 12.14 7.13
C LEU A 174 7.62 11.75 8.39
N ASP A 175 7.93 12.39 9.51
CA ASP A 175 7.18 12.22 10.75
C ASP A 175 5.69 12.60 10.53
N PRO A 176 4.74 11.66 10.66
CA PRO A 176 3.31 11.90 10.40
C PRO A 176 2.63 12.75 11.50
N VAL A 177 3.32 13.01 12.62
CA VAL A 177 2.86 13.96 13.62
C VAL A 177 3.10 15.39 13.12
N THR A 178 4.30 15.65 12.60
CA THR A 178 4.72 17.00 12.16
C THR A 178 4.28 17.30 10.72
N PHE A 179 4.42 16.35 9.80
CA PHE A 179 4.14 16.50 8.38
C PHE A 179 2.86 15.75 7.99
N VAL A 180 1.84 16.48 7.55
CA VAL A 180 0.53 15.90 7.22
C VAL A 180 0.21 16.12 5.74
N GLN A 181 -0.21 15.05 5.06
CA GLN A 181 -0.76 15.16 3.71
C GLN A 181 -2.17 15.75 3.77
N VAL A 182 -2.27 17.05 3.54
CA VAL A 182 -3.54 17.82 3.58
C VAL A 182 -4.27 17.84 2.24
N HIS A 183 -3.56 17.58 1.14
CA HIS A 183 -4.13 17.44 -0.20
C HIS A 183 -3.32 16.41 -1.00
N ARG A 184 -3.91 15.83 -2.05
CA ARG A 184 -3.27 14.79 -2.88
C ARG A 184 -1.91 15.20 -3.49
N SER A 185 -1.62 16.50 -3.53
CA SER A 185 -0.38 17.09 -4.06
C SER A 185 0.36 17.93 -3.02
N TRP A 186 -0.06 17.93 -1.75
CA TRP A 186 0.57 18.73 -0.70
C TRP A 186 0.77 17.96 0.61
N ILE A 187 1.96 18.13 1.17
CA ILE A 187 2.32 17.74 2.55
C ILE A 187 2.72 19.03 3.26
N VAL A 188 2.19 19.27 4.45
CA VAL A 188 2.44 20.49 5.22
C VAL A 188 3.06 20.15 6.57
N ASN A 189 4.09 20.89 6.95
CA ASN A 189 4.58 20.92 8.32
C ASN A 189 3.57 21.72 9.16
N LEU A 190 2.80 21.05 10.01
CA LEU A 190 1.75 21.72 10.80
C LEU A 190 2.32 22.69 11.83
N ARG A 191 3.60 22.57 12.22
CA ARG A 191 4.26 23.58 13.08
C ARG A 191 4.45 24.93 12.39
N ARG A 192 4.31 24.96 11.07
CA ARG A 192 4.40 26.15 10.21
C ARG A 192 3.03 26.67 9.77
N ALA A 193 1.94 26.07 10.25
CA ALA A 193 0.60 26.57 9.99
C ALA A 193 0.32 27.81 10.86
N LYS A 194 0.13 28.97 10.23
CA LYS A 194 -0.22 30.23 10.87
C LYS A 194 -1.73 30.41 11.05
N ALA A 195 -2.49 30.00 10.05
CA ALA A 195 -3.95 30.09 10.06
C ALA A 195 -4.59 29.01 9.17
N VAL A 196 -5.86 28.72 9.45
CA VAL A 196 -6.70 27.89 8.59
C VAL A 196 -7.88 28.73 8.16
N GLU A 197 -8.01 28.94 6.86
CA GLU A 197 -8.99 29.86 6.28
C GLU A 197 -9.91 29.13 5.34
N ARG A 198 -11.10 29.69 5.13
CA ARG A 198 -12.07 29.18 4.16
C ARG A 198 -12.29 30.23 3.08
N GLN A 199 -11.92 29.87 1.85
CA GLN A 199 -12.05 30.72 0.67
C GLN A 199 -12.78 29.94 -0.43
N ASP A 200 -13.82 30.53 -1.01
CA ASP A 200 -14.66 29.91 -2.06
C ASP A 200 -15.18 28.52 -1.67
N GLY A 201 -15.54 28.37 -0.40
CA GLY A 201 -16.03 27.10 0.17
C GLY A 201 -14.95 26.03 0.36
N GLN A 202 -13.67 26.32 0.07
CA GLN A 202 -12.53 25.42 0.23
C GLN A 202 -11.68 25.83 1.43
N TRP A 203 -11.23 24.85 2.20
CA TRP A 203 -10.30 25.06 3.31
C TRP A 203 -8.87 25.21 2.77
N ARG A 204 -8.13 26.16 3.35
CA ARG A 204 -6.74 26.45 3.03
C ARG A 204 -5.93 26.63 4.32
N ILE A 205 -4.65 26.26 4.27
CA ILE A 205 -3.69 26.50 5.35
C ILE A 205 -2.77 27.63 4.91
N VAL A 206 -2.68 28.68 5.72
CA VAL A 206 -1.72 29.77 5.56
C VAL A 206 -0.47 29.41 6.34
N LEU A 207 0.69 29.46 5.70
CA LEU A 207 1.97 29.14 6.32
C LEU A 207 2.63 30.40 6.90
N ASP A 208 3.46 30.24 7.95
CA ASP A 208 4.34 31.28 8.51
C ASP A 208 5.60 31.49 7.66
N VAL A 209 5.46 31.43 6.34
CA VAL A 209 6.56 31.50 5.37
C VAL A 209 6.38 32.73 4.49
N PRO A 210 7.44 33.54 4.25
CA PRO A 210 7.36 34.71 3.38
C PRO A 210 6.87 34.34 1.98
N ASP A 211 5.92 35.13 1.44
CA ASP A 211 5.35 35.00 0.09
C ASP A 211 4.79 33.62 -0.28
N ALA A 212 4.55 32.74 0.70
CA ALA A 212 4.01 31.41 0.46
C ALA A 212 2.50 31.47 0.16
N GLU A 213 2.11 30.86 -0.95
CA GLU A 213 0.70 30.67 -1.29
C GLU A 213 -0.01 29.77 -0.25
N ALA A 214 -1.29 30.08 0.01
CA ALA A 214 -2.11 29.27 0.89
C ALA A 214 -2.36 27.87 0.31
N VAL A 215 -2.10 26.84 1.12
CA VAL A 215 -2.14 25.43 0.72
C VAL A 215 -3.57 24.90 0.76
N PRO A 216 -4.12 24.35 -0.34
CA PRO A 216 -5.47 23.80 -0.35
C PRO A 216 -5.57 22.52 0.50
N VAL A 217 -6.72 22.32 1.14
CA VAL A 217 -7.04 21.13 1.94
C VAL A 217 -8.17 20.34 1.29
N SER A 218 -7.97 19.04 1.12
CA SER A 218 -9.00 18.14 0.60
C SER A 218 -10.16 17.99 1.60
N ARG A 219 -11.41 17.91 1.12
CA ARG A 219 -12.61 17.78 1.96
C ARG A 219 -12.51 16.65 3.00
N GLY A 220 -12.00 15.48 2.61
CA GLY A 220 -11.80 14.33 3.51
C GLY A 220 -10.65 14.46 4.51
N LYS A 221 -9.87 15.54 4.46
CA LYS A 221 -8.75 15.82 5.38
C LYS A 221 -9.04 16.96 6.36
N VAL A 222 -10.19 17.63 6.23
CA VAL A 222 -10.59 18.74 7.10
C VAL A 222 -10.72 18.28 8.54
N GLU A 223 -11.41 17.17 8.80
CA GLU A 223 -11.63 16.66 10.16
C GLU A 223 -10.32 16.24 10.85
N LEU A 224 -9.40 15.63 10.08
CA LEU A 224 -8.05 15.33 10.54
C LEU A 224 -7.29 16.61 10.91
N LEU A 225 -7.41 17.67 10.09
CA LEU A 225 -6.74 18.93 10.36
C LEU A 225 -7.28 19.59 11.64
N ARG A 226 -8.61 19.60 11.82
CA ARG A 226 -9.30 20.14 13.00
C ARG A 226 -8.84 19.47 14.29
N SER A 227 -8.84 18.14 14.32
CA SER A 227 -8.35 17.37 15.48
C SER A 227 -6.87 17.63 15.82
N ARG A 228 -6.02 17.95 14.83
CA ARG A 228 -4.59 18.23 15.03
C ARG A 228 -4.29 19.67 15.43
N LEU A 229 -5.14 20.63 15.06
CA LEU A 229 -4.95 22.06 15.31
C LEU A 229 -5.92 22.64 16.34
N ALA A 230 -6.85 21.84 16.87
CA ALA A 230 -7.90 22.23 17.82
C ALA A 230 -8.78 23.40 17.33
N VAL A 231 -9.13 23.39 16.03
CA VAL A 231 -9.96 24.40 15.33
C VAL A 231 -11.16 23.79 14.62
#